data_AF-F9HIM1-F1
#
_entry.id   AF-F9HIM1-F1
#
_cell.length_a   1.000
_cell.length_b   1.000
_cell.length_c   1.000
_cell.angle_alpha   90.00
_cell.angle_beta   90.00
_cell.angle_gamma   90.00
#
_symmetry.space_group_name_H-M   'P 1'
#
loop_
_entity.id
_entity.type
_entity.pdbx_description
1 polymer ?
#
loop_
_entity_poly.entity_id
_entity_poly.type
_entity_poly.pdbx_seq_one_letter_code
_entity_poly.pdbx_strand_id
1 'polypeptide(L)'
;MDIKIKDFEGPLDLLLHLVSKYQVDIYDVPITEVIEQYLAYVATLQAMRLEVAGEYMVMASQLMLIKSRKLLPKVSDNPELEEDLEQDLLNQIEEYRKFKLLGEKMAEKHEERALYYSKPKIELVYEDAELVHDRSTIDLFFAFSGLLAKKEKNLHIIIQRLLKTNIKSRT
;
A
#
# COMPACT_ATOMS: atom_id res chain seq x y z
N MET A 1 -17.11 0.41 17.94
CA MET A 1 -16.18 -0.21 16.98
C MET A 1 -14.98 0.71 16.87
N ASP A 2 -13.83 0.28 17.39
CA ASP A 2 -12.57 1.04 17.34
C ASP A 2 -11.80 0.67 16.06
N ILE A 3 -11.88 1.52 15.04
CA ILE A 3 -11.06 1.39 13.82
C ILE A 3 -9.95 2.45 13.93
N LYS A 4 -8.68 2.05 13.94
CA LYS A 4 -7.53 2.95 14.00
C LYS A 4 -6.88 3.02 12.61
N ILE A 5 -6.36 4.18 12.20
CA ILE A 5 -5.61 4.35 10.93
C ILE A 5 -4.48 3.33 10.76
N LYS A 6 -3.89 2.90 11.88
CA LYS A 6 -2.71 2.01 11.89
C LYS A 6 -2.94 0.66 11.21
N ASP A 7 -4.18 0.34 10.83
CA ASP A 7 -4.55 -0.91 10.16
C ASP A 7 -4.71 -0.76 8.63
N PHE A 8 -4.61 0.44 8.06
CA PHE A 8 -4.76 0.67 6.61
C PHE A 8 -3.46 1.15 5.97
N GLU A 9 -3.17 0.65 4.77
CA GLU A 9 -1.96 1.01 4.00
C GLU A 9 -2.09 2.29 3.17
N GLY A 10 -3.24 2.97 3.22
CA GLY A 10 -3.47 4.23 2.51
C GLY A 10 -4.95 4.58 2.32
N PRO A 11 -5.26 5.72 1.67
CA PRO A 11 -6.63 6.16 1.45
C PRO A 11 -7.44 5.22 0.54
N LEU A 12 -6.82 4.64 -0.48
CA LEU A 12 -7.48 3.66 -1.36
C LEU A 12 -7.84 2.37 -0.61
N ASP A 13 -7.02 1.95 0.36
CA ASP A 13 -7.29 0.77 1.18
C ASP A 13 -8.49 1.00 2.11
N LEU A 14 -8.57 2.18 2.70
CA LEU A 14 -9.74 2.60 3.47
C LEU A 14 -11.00 2.64 2.59
N LEU A 15 -10.92 3.24 1.39
CA LEU A 15 -12.04 3.28 0.46
C LEU A 15 -12.48 1.88 0.04
N LEU A 16 -11.53 1.00 -0.28
CA LEU A 16 -11.82 -0.40 -0.59
C LEU A 16 -12.52 -1.10 0.58
N HIS A 17 -12.10 -0.85 1.81
CA HIS A 17 -12.77 -1.39 3.00
C HIS A 17 -14.21 -0.87 3.15
N LEU A 18 -14.44 0.43 2.92
CA LEU A 18 -15.78 1.03 3.00
C LEU A 18 -16.70 0.48 1.90
N VAL A 19 -16.21 0.39 0.67
CA VAL A 19 -16.93 -0.18 -0.47
C VAL A 19 -17.27 -1.65 -0.25
N SER A 20 -16.34 -2.44 0.28
CA SER A 20 -16.53 -3.88 0.52
C SER A 20 -17.68 -4.19 1.49
N LYS A 21 -18.09 -3.23 2.34
CA LYS A 21 -19.23 -3.41 3.26
C LYS A 21 -20.58 -3.54 2.56
N TYR A 22 -20.72 -2.99 1.35
CA TYR A 22 -21.99 -3.02 0.61
C TYR A 22 -22.28 -4.37 -0.04
N GLN A 23 -21.28 -5.25 -0.19
CA GLN A 23 -21.44 -6.59 -0.79
C GLN A 23 -22.06 -6.59 -2.21
N VAL A 24 -21.87 -5.50 -2.95
CA VAL A 24 -22.30 -5.32 -4.35
C VAL A 24 -21.08 -5.12 -5.25
N ASP A 25 -21.30 -5.11 -6.56
CA ASP A 25 -20.25 -4.72 -7.50
C ASP A 25 -19.76 -3.30 -7.18
N ILE A 26 -18.44 -3.06 -7.28
CA ILE A 26 -17.82 -1.78 -6.96
C ILE A 26 -18.44 -0.65 -7.78
N TYR A 27 -18.85 -0.93 -9.02
CA TYR A 27 -19.49 0.05 -9.91
C TYR A 27 -20.94 0.39 -9.52
N ASP A 28 -21.57 -0.43 -8.66
CA ASP A 28 -22.97 -0.25 -8.22
C ASP A 28 -23.08 0.40 -6.82
N VAL A 29 -21.95 0.73 -6.19
CA VAL A 29 -21.92 1.23 -4.81
C VAL A 29 -22.45 2.67 -4.75
N PRO A 30 -23.25 3.03 -3.72
CA PRO A 30 -23.64 4.42 -3.51
C PRO A 30 -22.43 5.28 -3.11
N ILE A 31 -21.73 5.83 -4.10
CA ILE A 31 -20.46 6.55 -3.91
C ILE A 31 -20.58 7.74 -2.94
N THR A 32 -21.74 8.40 -2.90
CA THR A 32 -22.01 9.50 -1.97
C THR A 32 -21.93 9.06 -0.51
N GLU A 33 -22.47 7.88 -0.19
CA GLU A 33 -22.44 7.33 1.17
C GLU A 33 -21.01 6.90 1.55
N VAL A 34 -20.25 6.33 0.60
CA VAL A 34 -18.83 5.99 0.80
C VAL A 34 -18.01 7.25 1.09
N ILE A 35 -18.21 8.31 0.32
CA ILE A 35 -17.54 9.61 0.52
C ILE A 35 -17.84 10.15 1.93
N GLU A 36 -19.10 10.10 2.37
CA GLU A 36 -19.48 10.56 3.71
C GLU A 36 -18.80 9.77 4.82
N GLN A 37 -18.77 8.44 4.69
CA GLN A 37 -18.09 7.58 5.66
C GLN A 37 -16.58 7.86 5.70
N TYR A 38 -15.95 8.08 4.54
CA TYR A 38 -14.54 8.44 4.46
C TYR A 38 -14.25 9.78 5.15
N LEU A 39 -15.01 10.82 4.82
CA LEU A 39 -14.83 12.16 5.40
C LEU A 39 -15.09 12.16 6.91
N ALA A 40 -16.11 11.44 7.37
CA ALA A 40 -16.39 11.26 8.79
C ALA A 40 -15.21 10.60 9.50
N TYR A 41 -14.66 9.52 8.92
CA TYR A 41 -13.49 8.84 9.46
C TYR A 41 -12.30 9.80 9.57
N VAL A 42 -11.92 10.49 8.49
CA VAL A 42 -10.82 11.47 8.48
C VAL A 42 -11.01 12.58 9.53
N ALA A 43 -12.23 13.09 9.71
CA ALA A 43 -12.53 14.11 10.72
C ALA A 43 -12.32 13.61 12.16
N THR A 44 -12.71 12.36 12.48
CA THR A 44 -12.45 11.79 13.82
C THR A 44 -10.96 11.71 14.16
N LEU A 45 -10.13 11.49 13.14
CA LEU A 45 -8.69 11.33 13.29
C LEU A 45 -8.00 12.67 13.56
N GLN A 46 -8.44 13.72 12.87
CA GLN A 46 -8.01 15.09 13.13
C GLN A 46 -8.38 15.51 14.56
N ALA A 47 -9.60 15.18 15.03
CA ALA A 47 -10.03 15.49 16.39
C ALA A 47 -9.16 14.79 17.46
N MET A 48 -8.70 13.57 17.19
CA MET A 48 -7.78 12.84 18.05
C MET A 48 -6.31 13.28 17.94
N ARG A 49 -6.00 14.31 17.14
CA ARG A 49 -4.64 14.80 16.85
C ARG A 49 -3.68 13.71 16.38
N LEU A 50 -4.20 12.69 15.72
CA LEU A 50 -3.35 11.71 15.05
C LEU A 50 -2.66 12.41 13.88
N GLU A 51 -1.39 12.07 13.64
CA GLU A 51 -0.66 12.55 12.48
C GLU A 51 -1.32 11.95 11.23
N VAL A 52 -2.24 12.70 10.62
CA VAL A 52 -2.94 12.26 9.42
C VAL A 52 -1.99 12.42 8.25
N ALA A 53 -1.71 11.33 7.54
CA ALA A 53 -0.82 11.40 6.38
C ALA A 53 -1.42 12.30 5.29
N GLY A 54 -0.58 13.10 4.64
CA GLY A 54 -1.00 14.08 3.62
C GLY A 54 -1.81 13.46 2.48
N GLU A 55 -1.57 12.19 2.17
CA GLU A 55 -2.30 11.41 1.16
C GLU A 55 -3.81 11.32 1.46
N TYR A 56 -4.20 11.19 2.74
CA TYR A 56 -5.62 11.15 3.12
C TYR A 56 -6.31 12.50 2.90
N MET A 57 -5.58 13.61 3.08
CA MET A 57 -6.10 14.96 2.85
C MET A 57 -6.29 15.24 1.36
N VAL A 58 -5.35 14.77 0.52
CA VAL A 58 -5.47 14.86 -0.94
C VAL A 58 -6.68 14.05 -1.43
N MET A 59 -6.87 12.84 -0.91
CA MET A 59 -8.07 12.06 -1.26
C MET A 59 -9.35 12.74 -0.73
N ALA A 60 -9.33 13.28 0.49
CA ALA A 60 -10.49 13.99 1.04
C ALA A 60 -10.93 15.18 0.17
N SER A 61 -9.97 15.96 -0.37
CA SER A 61 -10.29 17.09 -1.24
C SER A 61 -10.87 16.64 -2.59
N GLN A 62 -10.35 15.54 -3.16
CA GLN A 62 -10.90 14.93 -4.37
C GLN A 62 -12.34 14.44 -4.14
N LEU A 63 -12.61 13.75 -3.04
CA LEU A 63 -13.95 13.27 -2.70
C LEU A 63 -14.93 14.41 -2.42
N MET A 64 -14.47 15.51 -1.81
CA MET A 64 -15.27 16.73 -1.64
C MET A 64 -15.66 17.35 -2.99
N LEU A 65 -14.73 17.41 -3.96
CA LEU A 65 -15.01 17.90 -5.31
C LEU A 65 -16.09 17.04 -5.99
N ILE A 66 -15.94 15.72 -5.95
CA ILE A 66 -16.90 14.75 -6.49
C ILE A 66 -18.28 14.96 -5.85
N LYS A 67 -18.35 15.01 -4.51
CA LYS A 67 -19.60 15.22 -3.78
C LYS A 67 -20.25 16.57 -4.12
N SER A 68 -19.47 17.64 -4.19
CA SER A 68 -19.96 18.98 -4.49
C SER A 68 -20.62 19.03 -5.87
N ARG A 69 -19.95 18.50 -6.90
CA ARG A 69 -20.50 18.47 -8.27
C ARG A 69 -21.77 17.64 -8.36
N LYS A 70 -21.76 16.42 -7.81
CA LYS A 70 -22.90 15.50 -7.83
C LYS A 70 -24.18 16.09 -7.19
N LEU A 71 -24.04 16.91 -6.16
CA LEU A 71 -25.17 17.48 -5.41
C LEU A 71 -25.66 18.83 -5.95
N LEU A 72 -24.89 19.52 -6.78
CA LEU A 72 -25.27 20.83 -7.31
C LEU A 72 -26.21 20.70 -8.51
N PRO A 73 -27.24 21.56 -8.63
CA PRO A 73 -28.12 21.55 -9.80
C PRO A 73 -27.33 21.90 -11.07
N LYS A 74 -27.63 21.20 -12.17
CA LYS A 74 -26.96 21.31 -13.46
C LYS A 74 -27.20 22.68 -14.11
N VAL A 75 -26.48 23.70 -13.67
CA VAL A 75 -26.46 25.02 -14.30
C VAL A 75 -25.27 25.03 -15.26
N SER A 76 -25.47 24.56 -16.49
CA SER A 76 -24.53 24.68 -17.62
C SER A 76 -23.14 24.02 -17.53
N ASP A 77 -22.84 23.20 -16.52
CA ASP A 77 -21.59 22.42 -16.49
C ASP A 77 -21.71 21.05 -17.19
N ASN A 78 -20.61 20.63 -17.84
CA ASN A 78 -20.54 19.45 -18.69
C ASN A 78 -20.79 18.15 -17.88
N PRO A 79 -21.93 17.45 -18.09
CA PRO A 79 -22.27 16.25 -17.33
C PRO A 79 -21.28 15.08 -17.54
N GLU A 80 -20.58 15.02 -18.68
CA GLU A 80 -19.55 14.00 -18.92
C GLU A 80 -18.40 14.10 -17.90
N LEU A 81 -17.96 15.32 -17.55
CA LEU A 81 -16.85 15.52 -16.62
C LEU A 81 -17.14 15.06 -15.18
N GLU A 82 -18.41 14.98 -14.79
CA GLU A 82 -18.81 14.51 -13.45
C GLU A 82 -18.80 12.98 -13.39
N GLU A 83 -19.38 12.35 -14.41
CA GLU A 83 -19.38 10.89 -14.54
C GLU A 83 -17.94 10.35 -14.66
N ASP A 84 -17.07 11.05 -15.39
CA ASP A 84 -15.65 10.70 -15.53
C ASP A 84 -14.92 10.65 -14.18
N LEU A 85 -15.11 11.66 -13.31
CA LEU A 85 -14.41 11.71 -12.02
C LEU A 85 -14.82 10.60 -11.05
N GLU A 86 -16.11 10.22 -11.07
CA GLU A 86 -16.60 9.11 -10.26
C GLU A 86 -16.07 7.78 -10.78
N GLN A 87 -16.12 7.57 -12.10
CA GLN A 87 -15.60 6.37 -12.75
C GLN A 87 -14.09 6.21 -12.52
N ASP A 88 -13.33 7.30 -12.63
CA ASP A 88 -11.89 7.31 -12.34
C ASP A 88 -11.58 6.83 -10.93
N LEU A 89 -12.33 7.31 -9.93
CA LEU A 89 -12.17 6.89 -8.54
C LEU A 89 -12.49 5.40 -8.36
N LEU A 90 -13.59 4.93 -8.95
CA LEU A 90 -13.99 3.52 -8.88
C LEU A 90 -12.93 2.62 -9.54
N ASN A 91 -12.40 3.03 -10.69
CA ASN A 91 -11.33 2.33 -11.38
C ASN A 91 -10.05 2.25 -10.53
N GLN A 92 -9.68 3.33 -9.83
CA GLN A 92 -8.53 3.32 -8.89
C GLN A 92 -8.75 2.34 -7.73
N ILE A 93 -9.96 2.27 -7.17
CA ILE A 93 -10.30 1.33 -6.09
C ILE A 93 -10.22 -0.11 -6.59
N GLU A 94 -10.74 -0.38 -7.78
CA GLU A 94 -10.71 -1.70 -8.42
C GLU A 94 -9.29 -2.15 -8.77
N GLU A 95 -8.48 -1.25 -9.32
CA GLU A 95 -7.07 -1.52 -9.60
C GLU A 95 -6.30 -1.82 -8.31
N TYR A 96 -6.52 -1.03 -7.26
CA TYR A 96 -5.92 -1.27 -5.96
C TYR A 96 -6.35 -2.65 -5.40
N ARG A 97 -7.63 -3.01 -5.48
CA ARG A 97 -8.14 -4.33 -5.07
C ARG A 97 -7.41 -5.47 -5.79
N LYS A 98 -7.21 -5.33 -7.10
CA LYS A 98 -6.48 -6.32 -7.90
C LYS A 98 -5.06 -6.49 -7.41
N PHE A 99 -4.32 -5.40 -7.17
CA PHE A 99 -2.95 -5.49 -6.68
C PHE A 99 -2.87 -6.01 -5.24
N LYS A 100 -3.82 -5.65 -4.38
CA LYS A 100 -3.92 -6.19 -3.02
C LYS A 100 -4.05 -7.71 -3.04
N LEU A 101 -4.96 -8.24 -3.86
CA LEU A 101 -5.15 -9.69 -4.03
C LEU A 101 -3.92 -10.38 -4.63
N LEU A 102 -3.24 -9.74 -5.59
CA LEU A 102 -1.99 -10.27 -6.16
C LEU A 102 -0.86 -10.27 -5.12
N GLY A 103 -0.81 -9.27 -4.25
CA GLY A 103 0.10 -9.19 -3.11
C GLY A 103 -0.12 -10.34 -2.13
N GLU A 104 -1.38 -10.62 -1.78
CA GLU A 104 -1.75 -11.76 -0.92
C GLU A 104 -1.31 -13.10 -1.54
N LYS A 105 -1.63 -13.33 -2.82
CA LYS A 105 -1.18 -14.53 -3.55
C LYS A 105 0.34 -14.64 -3.65
N MET A 106 1.04 -13.51 -3.76
CA MET A 106 2.50 -13.51 -3.78
C MET A 106 3.07 -13.84 -2.40
N ALA A 107 2.42 -13.37 -1.33
CA ALA A 107 2.80 -13.71 0.04
C ALA A 107 2.64 -15.21 0.30
N GLU A 108 1.54 -15.82 -0.12
CA GLU A 108 1.33 -17.28 -0.05
C GLU A 108 2.47 -18.05 -0.77
N LYS A 109 2.78 -17.67 -2.00
CA LYS A 109 3.90 -18.27 -2.76
C LYS A 109 5.26 -18.06 -2.08
N HIS A 110 5.46 -16.91 -1.45
CA HIS A 110 6.67 -16.65 -0.69
C HIS A 110 6.76 -17.55 0.55
N GLU A 111 5.66 -17.79 1.26
CA GLU A 111 5.61 -18.72 2.39
C GLU A 111 5.95 -20.15 1.95
N GLU A 112 5.36 -20.63 0.85
CA GLU A 112 5.71 -21.94 0.27
C GLU A 112 7.20 -22.02 -0.09
N ARG A 113 7.74 -20.99 -0.76
CA ARG A 113 9.15 -20.94 -1.15
C ARG A 113 10.07 -20.90 0.07
N ALA A 114 9.67 -20.22 1.15
CA ALA A 114 10.46 -20.07 2.36
C ALA A 114 10.67 -21.39 3.12
N LEU A 115 9.89 -22.43 2.84
CA LEU A 115 10.10 -23.78 3.38
C LEU A 115 11.33 -24.48 2.79
N TYR A 116 11.84 -24.00 1.65
CA TYR A 116 12.99 -24.59 0.96
C TYR A 116 14.27 -23.81 1.24
N TYR A 117 15.26 -24.48 1.82
CA TYR A 117 16.57 -23.90 2.10
C TYR A 117 17.60 -24.34 1.05
N SER A 118 18.43 -23.40 0.60
CA SER A 118 19.56 -23.68 -0.30
C SER A 118 20.88 -23.43 0.42
N LYS A 119 21.90 -24.20 0.07
CA LYS A 119 23.27 -23.93 0.51
C LYS A 119 23.74 -22.58 -0.06
N PRO A 120 24.58 -21.83 0.66
CA PRO A 120 25.23 -20.65 0.09
C PRO A 120 26.06 -21.07 -1.12
N LYS A 121 26.24 -20.14 -2.06
CA LYS A 121 27.10 -20.37 -3.23
C LYS A 121 28.50 -20.73 -2.74
N ILE A 122 29.02 -21.86 -3.22
CA ILE A 122 30.41 -22.25 -3.00
C ILE A 122 31.25 -21.52 -4.03
N GLU A 123 32.23 -20.75 -3.58
CA GLU A 123 33.23 -20.16 -4.46
C GLU A 123 34.25 -21.24 -4.81
N LEU A 124 34.37 -21.54 -6.10
CA LEU A 124 35.33 -22.50 -6.63
C LEU A 124 36.54 -21.73 -7.12
N VAL A 125 37.70 -22.06 -6.57
CA VAL A 125 38.98 -21.46 -6.96
C VAL A 125 39.77 -22.54 -7.68
N TYR A 126 40.09 -22.29 -8.96
CA TYR A 126 40.88 -23.18 -9.80
C TYR A 126 42.20 -22.49 -10.17
N GLU A 127 43.28 -23.24 -10.28
CA GLU A 127 44.61 -22.68 -10.60
C GLU A 127 44.70 -22.13 -12.03
N ASP A 128 43.88 -22.67 -12.94
CA ASP A 128 43.78 -22.28 -14.35
C ASP A 128 42.65 -21.27 -14.62
N ALA A 129 42.03 -20.71 -13.58
CA ALA A 129 40.99 -19.70 -13.74
C ALA A 129 41.58 -18.34 -14.17
N GLU A 130 41.17 -17.85 -15.34
CA GLU A 130 41.51 -16.51 -15.81
C GLU A 130 40.50 -15.47 -15.29
N LEU A 131 41.01 -14.36 -14.77
CA LEU A 131 40.17 -13.26 -14.29
C LEU A 131 39.58 -12.49 -15.48
N VAL A 132 38.25 -12.50 -15.59
CA VAL A 132 37.54 -11.65 -16.54
C VAL A 132 37.46 -10.23 -15.98
N HIS A 133 38.02 -9.26 -16.70
CA HIS A 133 37.99 -7.84 -16.33
C HIS A 133 36.72 -7.14 -16.85
N ASP A 134 35.54 -7.75 -16.64
CA ASP A 134 34.24 -7.19 -17.04
C ASP A 134 33.63 -6.25 -15.99
N ARG A 135 34.35 -6.00 -14.89
CA ARG A 135 33.88 -5.18 -13.76
C ARG A 135 34.66 -3.89 -13.64
N SER A 136 33.93 -2.86 -13.24
CA SER A 136 34.40 -1.50 -13.01
C SER A 136 34.40 -1.14 -11.53
N THR A 137 35.00 0.00 -11.19
CA THR A 137 34.90 0.59 -9.84
C THR A 137 33.47 0.89 -9.42
N ILE A 138 32.58 1.13 -10.39
CA ILE A 138 31.15 1.37 -10.17
C ILE A 138 30.46 0.09 -9.68
N ASP A 139 30.83 -1.07 -10.22
CA ASP A 139 30.28 -2.36 -9.77
C ASP A 139 30.65 -2.66 -8.32
N LEU A 140 31.89 -2.34 -7.92
CA LEU A 140 32.33 -2.46 -6.54
C LEU A 140 31.55 -1.53 -5.61
N PHE A 141 31.31 -0.28 -6.04
CA PHE A 141 30.50 0.68 -5.29
C PHE A 141 29.06 0.19 -5.11
N PHE A 142 28.42 -0.34 -6.16
CA PHE A 142 27.06 -0.87 -6.07
C PHE A 142 27.00 -2.14 -5.21
N ALA A 143 27.97 -3.04 -5.32
CA ALA A 143 28.04 -4.24 -4.49
C ALA A 143 28.17 -3.88 -3.01
N PHE A 144 29.05 -2.92 -2.67
CA PHE A 144 29.24 -2.46 -1.31
C PHE A 144 28.01 -1.72 -0.76
N SER A 145 27.45 -0.81 -1.55
CA SER A 145 26.23 -0.07 -1.19
C SER A 145 25.04 -1.03 -0.98
N GLY A 146 24.90 -2.04 -1.83
CA GLY A 146 23.88 -3.08 -1.69
C GLY A 146 24.03 -3.89 -0.40
N LEU A 147 25.26 -4.20 0.00
CA LEU A 147 25.55 -4.90 1.26
C LEU A 147 25.17 -4.05 2.48
N LEU A 148 25.53 -2.76 2.47
CA LEU A 148 25.17 -1.82 3.54
C LEU A 148 23.65 -1.69 3.69
N ALA A 149 22.94 -1.47 2.58
CA ALA A 149 21.48 -1.35 2.58
C ALA A 149 20.79 -2.63 3.10
N LYS A 150 21.33 -3.80 2.75
CA LYS A 150 20.80 -5.10 3.23
C LYS A 150 21.01 -5.28 4.74
N LYS A 151 22.15 -4.82 5.28
CA LYS A 151 22.44 -4.88 6.72
C LYS A 151 21.51 -3.97 7.52
N GLU A 152 21.27 -2.74 7.07
CA GLU A 152 20.34 -1.81 7.71
C GLU A 152 18.90 -2.33 7.71
N LYS A 153 18.41 -2.83 6.56
CA LYS A 153 17.07 -3.41 6.45
C LYS A 153 16.89 -4.64 7.35
N ASN A 154 17.88 -5.53 7.42
CA ASN A 154 17.81 -6.69 8.30
C ASN A 154 17.76 -6.29 9.79
N LEU A 155 18.51 -5.27 10.20
CA LEU A 155 18.46 -4.76 11.57
C LEU A 155 17.07 -4.22 11.90
N HIS A 156 16.45 -3.48 10.98
CA HIS A 156 15.09 -2.98 11.13
C HIS A 156 14.06 -4.12 11.25
N ILE A 157 14.17 -5.16 10.40
CA ILE A 157 13.28 -6.33 10.44
C ILE A 157 13.45 -7.09 11.77
N ILE A 158 14.67 -7.29 12.26
CA ILE A 158 14.94 -7.97 13.54
C ILE A 158 14.34 -7.18 14.71
N ILE A 159 14.53 -5.85 14.74
CA ILE A 159 13.94 -4.99 15.78
C ILE A 159 12.41 -5.07 15.76
N GLN A 160 11.77 -4.99 14.58
CA GLN A 160 10.32 -5.13 14.47
C GLN A 160 9.82 -6.51 14.92
N ARG A 161 10.54 -7.58 14.59
CA ARG A 161 10.18 -8.95 15.02
C ARG A 161 10.26 -9.07 16.55
N LEU A 162 11.33 -8.57 17.16
CA LEU A 162 11.52 -8.59 18.61
C LEU A 162 10.45 -7.78 19.37
N LEU A 163 10.04 -6.64 18.83
CA LEU A 163 8.94 -5.85 19.38
C LEU A 163 7.59 -6.58 19.30
N LYS A 164 7.30 -7.26 18.18
CA LYS A 164 6.08 -8.07 18.01
C LYS A 164 6.05 -9.31 18.93
N THR A 165 7.19 -9.95 19.17
CA THR A 165 7.28 -11.13 20.07
C THR A 165 7.09 -10.75 21.54
N ASN A 166 7.54 -9.57 21.97
CA ASN A 166 7.45 -9.13 23.37
C ASN A 166 5.99 -8.84 23.81
N ILE A 167 5.15 -8.37 22.88
CA ILE A 167 3.71 -8.12 23.13
C ILE A 167 2.95 -9.43 23.33
N LYS A 168 3.34 -10.51 22.66
CA LYS A 168 2.66 -11.82 22.74
C LYS A 168 3.02 -12.64 23.99
N SER A 169 4.00 -12.21 24.79
CA SER A 169 4.40 -12.89 26.05
C SER A 169 3.82 -12.24 27.33
N ARG A 170 3.03 -11.16 27.19
CA ARG A 170 2.43 -10.40 28.30
C ARG A 170 0.89 -10.45 28.37
N THR A 171 0.27 -11.36 27.64
CA THR A 171 -1.16 -11.74 27.76
C THR A 171 -1.24 -13.24 27.90
#